data_AF-A0A1H2KJZ3-F1
#
_entry.id   AF-A0A1H2KJZ3-F1
#
_cell.length_a   1.000
_cell.length_b   1.000
_cell.length_c   1.000
_cell.angle_alpha   90.00
_cell.angle_beta   90.00
_cell.angle_gamma   90.00
#
_symmetry.space_group_name_H-M   'P 1'
#
loop_
_entity.id
_entity.type
_entity.pdbx_description
1 polymer ?
#
loop_
_entity_poly.entity_id
_entity_poly.type
_entity_poly.pdbx_seq_one_letter_code
_entity_poly.pdbx_strand_id
1 'polypeptide(L)'
;MLSPRLAFLLRRLGRLAVSLAVVVVATFLIVHLVPGDPVRAALGPSATPELVAATRAELGLDQPLLQQFTDYVAGLLRGDFGVSIRTQRPVGETIAQRFPSTLTLAVLAFVVTVVGALPIGVAAAISARSGRHGVVDGVVSSVLGMLIAIPSFLLAVGMIAVFSVSLGLLPVAGWGDPQHLVLPVLTLALGPMAYLARIVQVEMFTVLDSTYMTTARSKRLPARLVYLRHALPNIVTASLTVGGLILSGLTAATVLVEMVFAIPGLGEVTVAAVGGKDYPMIQGVVLVYALTVLGVNLVVDLILITVDPRSSIAEG
;
A
#
# COMPACT_ATOMS: atom_id res chain seq x y z
N MET A 1 -1.26 37.63 -6.50
CA MET A 1 -1.69 36.66 -5.47
C MET A 1 -2.08 35.37 -6.19
N LEU A 2 -1.40 34.25 -5.91
CA LEU A 2 -1.76 32.95 -6.48
C LEU A 2 -3.15 32.55 -5.96
N SER A 3 -3.96 31.86 -6.76
CA SER A 3 -5.23 31.31 -6.27
C SER A 3 -4.95 30.27 -5.16
N PRO A 4 -5.80 30.14 -4.13
CA PRO A 4 -5.59 29.19 -3.04
C PRO A 4 -5.35 27.74 -3.51
N ARG A 5 -6.04 27.34 -4.58
CA ARG A 5 -5.88 26.04 -5.24
C ARG A 5 -4.51 25.85 -5.88
N LEU A 6 -3.98 26.90 -6.53
CA LEU A 6 -2.66 26.86 -7.16
C LEU A 6 -1.54 26.82 -6.12
N ALA A 7 -1.67 27.58 -5.03
CA ALA A 7 -0.71 27.54 -3.92
C ALA A 7 -0.67 26.15 -3.26
N PHE A 8 -1.83 25.53 -3.02
CA PHE A 8 -1.92 24.16 -2.51
C PHE A 8 -1.26 23.16 -3.47
N LEU A 9 -1.58 23.21 -4.77
CA LEU A 9 -1.02 22.30 -5.76
C LEU A 9 0.52 22.42 -5.84
N LEU A 10 1.05 23.64 -5.83
CA LEU A 10 2.50 23.87 -5.84
C LEU A 10 3.18 23.31 -4.58
N ARG A 11 2.58 23.46 -3.40
CA ARG A 11 3.09 22.86 -2.16
C ARG A 11 3.10 21.33 -2.25
N ARG A 12 2.05 20.71 -2.80
CA ARG A 12 1.95 19.26 -2.94
C ARG A 12 2.97 18.72 -3.95
N LEU A 13 3.11 19.38 -5.10
CA LEU A 13 4.13 19.06 -6.10
C LEU A 13 5.55 19.24 -5.52
N GLY A 14 5.76 20.29 -4.73
CA GLY A 14 7.03 20.49 -4.01
C GLY A 14 7.33 19.35 -3.02
N ARG A 15 6.36 18.95 -2.20
CA ARG A 15 6.50 17.79 -1.29
C ARG A 15 6.78 16.50 -2.07
N LEU A 16 6.08 16.26 -3.17
CA LEU A 16 6.28 15.10 -4.03
C LEU A 16 7.68 15.08 -4.65
N ALA A 17 8.16 16.23 -5.16
CA ALA A 17 9.49 16.35 -5.73
C ALA A 17 10.59 16.10 -4.68
N VAL A 18 10.43 16.64 -3.47
CA VAL A 18 11.35 16.38 -2.35
C VAL A 18 11.35 14.91 -1.97
N SER A 19 10.17 14.29 -1.81
CA SER A 19 10.07 12.86 -1.51
C SER A 19 10.72 12.00 -2.59
N LEU A 20 10.51 12.33 -3.87
CA LEU A 20 11.14 11.61 -4.98
C LEU A 20 12.66 11.77 -4.97
N ALA A 21 13.18 12.98 -4.73
CA ALA A 21 14.61 13.24 -4.62
C ALA A 21 15.23 12.44 -3.47
N VAL A 22 14.57 12.42 -2.30
CA VAL A 22 15.01 11.62 -1.14
C VAL A 22 15.05 10.14 -1.49
N VAL A 23 14.01 9.61 -2.16
CA VAL A 23 13.97 8.20 -2.56
C VAL A 23 15.10 7.88 -3.54
N VAL A 24 15.32 8.70 -4.58
CA VAL A 24 16.37 8.49 -5.58
C VAL A 24 17.76 8.50 -4.93
N VAL A 25 18.02 9.43 -4.01
CA VAL A 25 19.28 9.45 -3.26
C VAL A 25 19.39 8.23 -2.35
N ALA A 26 18.32 7.88 -1.63
CA ALA A 26 18.32 6.74 -0.74
C ALA A 26 18.57 5.43 -1.48
N THR A 27 17.90 5.20 -2.62
CA THR A 27 18.10 3.99 -3.45
C THR A 27 19.51 3.94 -4.01
N PHE A 28 20.04 5.06 -4.49
CA PHE A 28 21.44 5.13 -4.92
C PHE A 28 22.41 4.68 -3.81
N LEU A 29 22.23 5.19 -2.59
CA LEU A 29 23.11 4.88 -1.45
C LEU A 29 23.01 3.45 -0.94
N ILE A 30 21.97 2.67 -1.31
CA ILE A 30 21.81 1.27 -0.85
C ILE A 30 23.07 0.44 -1.07
N VAL A 31 23.72 0.59 -2.24
CA VAL A 31 24.92 -0.20 -2.58
C VAL A 31 26.14 0.18 -1.73
N HIS A 32 26.24 1.44 -1.29
CA HIS A 32 27.35 1.95 -0.49
C HIS A 32 27.18 1.74 1.02
N LEU A 33 25.96 1.46 1.47
CA LEU A 33 25.66 1.19 2.89
C LEU A 33 26.02 -0.24 3.31
N VAL A 34 26.34 -1.11 2.35
CA VAL A 34 26.70 -2.50 2.62
C VAL A 34 28.15 -2.59 3.12
N PRO A 35 28.40 -3.23 4.27
CA PRO A 35 29.75 -3.49 4.72
C PRO A 35 30.49 -4.42 3.75
N GLY A 36 31.65 -3.97 3.27
CA GLY A 36 32.54 -4.76 2.41
C GLY A 36 32.35 -4.50 0.91
N ASP A 37 32.67 -5.50 0.09
CA ASP A 37 32.63 -5.42 -1.37
C ASP A 37 31.26 -5.88 -1.89
N PRO A 38 30.41 -4.97 -2.40
CA PRO A 38 29.05 -5.31 -2.80
C PRO A 38 29.03 -6.37 -3.91
N VAL A 39 29.94 -6.26 -4.89
CA VAL A 39 30.02 -7.18 -6.03
C VAL A 39 30.44 -8.58 -5.58
N ARG A 40 31.43 -8.69 -4.69
CA ARG A 40 31.81 -9.96 -4.04
C ARG A 40 30.64 -10.59 -3.31
N ALA A 41 29.89 -9.76 -2.57
CA ALA A 41 28.79 -10.24 -1.77
C ALA A 41 27.65 -10.80 -2.63
N ALA A 42 27.42 -10.21 -3.82
CA ALA A 42 26.44 -10.66 -4.79
C ALA A 42 26.88 -11.91 -5.57
N LEU A 43 28.14 -11.96 -6.02
CA LEU A 43 28.69 -13.09 -6.79
C LEU A 43 29.05 -14.31 -5.92
N GLY A 44 29.21 -14.10 -4.61
CA GLY A 44 29.55 -15.13 -3.65
C GLY A 44 31.05 -15.27 -3.39
N PRO A 45 31.43 -16.01 -2.33
CA PRO A 45 32.81 -16.09 -1.86
C PRO A 45 33.74 -16.85 -2.83
N SER A 46 33.19 -17.70 -3.70
CA SER A 46 33.94 -18.50 -4.67
C SER A 46 34.20 -17.77 -6.00
N ALA A 47 33.69 -16.55 -6.17
CA ALA A 47 33.88 -15.78 -7.40
C ALA A 47 35.36 -15.40 -7.57
N THR A 48 35.87 -15.57 -8.80
CA THR A 48 37.27 -15.21 -9.09
C THR A 48 37.47 -13.70 -8.96
N PRO A 49 38.67 -13.23 -8.54
CA PRO A 49 38.97 -11.81 -8.45
C PRO A 49 38.75 -11.05 -9.76
N GLU A 50 39.03 -11.70 -10.90
CA GLU A 50 38.87 -11.14 -12.24
C GLU A 50 37.39 -10.88 -12.55
N LEU A 51 36.49 -11.81 -12.21
CA LEU A 51 35.06 -11.64 -12.41
C LEU A 51 34.51 -10.51 -11.53
N VAL A 52 34.96 -10.44 -10.28
CA VAL A 52 34.56 -9.36 -9.35
C VAL A 52 35.00 -8.00 -9.88
N ALA A 53 36.23 -7.88 -10.40
CA ALA A 53 36.73 -6.63 -10.97
C ALA A 53 35.97 -6.23 -12.24
N ALA A 54 35.68 -7.18 -13.12
CA ALA A 54 34.90 -6.94 -14.34
C ALA A 54 33.49 -6.45 -14.03
N THR A 55 32.75 -7.15 -13.16
CA THR A 55 31.38 -6.74 -12.78
C THR A 55 31.37 -5.40 -12.03
N ARG A 56 32.42 -5.09 -11.26
CA ARG A 56 32.54 -3.76 -10.63
C ARG A 56 32.64 -2.64 -11.65
N ALA A 57 33.46 -2.83 -12.68
CA ALA A 57 33.63 -1.86 -13.76
C ALA A 57 32.35 -1.72 -14.60
N GLU A 58 31.66 -2.84 -14.88
CA GLU A 58 30.36 -2.84 -15.58
C GLU A 58 29.28 -2.05 -14.84
N LEU A 59 29.27 -2.13 -13.50
CA LEU A 59 28.35 -1.36 -12.66
C LEU A 59 28.81 0.09 -12.41
N GLY A 60 29.96 0.50 -12.94
CA GLY A 60 30.55 1.82 -12.73
C GLY A 60 30.96 2.10 -11.28
N LEU A 61 31.08 1.08 -10.44
CA LEU A 61 31.35 1.23 -9.01
C LEU A 61 32.82 1.63 -8.72
N ASP A 62 33.67 1.62 -9.74
CA ASP A 62 35.05 2.13 -9.74
C ASP A 62 35.15 3.63 -10.03
N GLN A 63 34.07 4.26 -10.49
CA GLN A 63 34.04 5.69 -10.81
C GLN A 63 33.87 6.56 -9.56
N PRO A 64 34.17 7.87 -9.62
CA PRO A 64 33.86 8.80 -8.54
C PRO A 64 32.36 8.81 -8.20
N LEU A 65 32.03 8.92 -6.90
CA LEU A 65 30.64 8.79 -6.40
C LEU A 65 29.66 9.76 -7.08
N LEU A 66 30.11 10.99 -7.39
CA LEU A 66 29.28 11.95 -8.10
C LEU A 66 28.94 11.49 -9.52
N GLN A 67 29.89 10.85 -10.22
CA GLN A 67 29.68 10.31 -11.56
C GLN A 67 28.72 9.12 -11.54
N GLN A 68 28.89 8.22 -10.57
CA GLN A 68 27.95 7.12 -10.33
C GLN A 68 26.52 7.65 -10.13
N PHE A 69 26.36 8.71 -9.34
CA PHE A 69 25.06 9.31 -9.09
C PHE A 69 24.47 9.97 -10.34
N THR A 70 25.27 10.70 -11.11
CA THR A 70 24.79 11.33 -12.36
C THR A 70 24.38 10.30 -13.39
N ASP A 71 25.14 9.21 -13.53
CA ASP A 71 24.83 8.13 -14.47
C ASP A 71 23.58 7.37 -14.04
N TYR A 72 23.44 7.10 -12.74
CA TYR A 72 22.23 6.52 -12.15
C TYR A 72 20.99 7.36 -12.46
N VAL A 73 21.03 8.67 -12.15
CA VAL A 73 19.89 9.57 -12.41
C VAL A 73 19.60 9.69 -13.91
N ALA A 74 20.64 9.78 -14.75
CA ALA A 74 20.46 9.83 -16.20
C ALA A 74 19.84 8.54 -16.76
N GLY A 75 20.21 7.38 -16.23
CA GLY A 75 19.59 6.09 -16.53
C GLY A 75 18.10 6.08 -16.16
N LEU A 76 17.78 6.48 -14.93
CA LEU A 76 16.39 6.54 -14.46
C LEU A 76 15.50 7.43 -15.34
N LEU A 77 16.02 8.59 -15.77
CA LEU A 77 15.30 9.51 -16.66
C LEU A 77 15.03 8.92 -18.06
N ARG A 78 15.83 7.92 -18.48
CA ARG A 78 15.63 7.16 -19.72
C ARG A 78 14.80 5.89 -19.53
N GLY A 79 14.39 5.58 -18.29
CA GLY A 79 13.70 4.34 -17.95
C GLY A 79 14.64 3.13 -17.82
N ASP A 80 15.95 3.37 -17.71
CA ASP A 80 16.94 2.33 -17.46
C ASP A 80 17.18 2.16 -15.95
N PHE A 81 16.82 0.98 -15.44
CA PHE A 81 17.00 0.60 -14.04
C PHE A 81 18.26 -0.27 -13.83
N GLY A 82 19.08 -0.43 -14.88
CA GLY A 82 20.23 -1.31 -14.89
C GLY A 82 19.86 -2.77 -15.16
N VAL A 83 20.87 -3.63 -14.98
CA VAL A 83 20.81 -5.07 -15.23
C VAL A 83 21.03 -5.80 -13.91
N SER A 84 20.25 -6.84 -13.66
CA SER A 84 20.40 -7.64 -12.44
C SER A 84 21.71 -8.44 -12.47
N ILE A 85 22.43 -8.44 -11.35
CA ILE A 85 23.71 -9.14 -11.23
C ILE A 85 23.49 -10.66 -11.34
N ARG A 86 22.35 -11.14 -10.82
CA ARG A 86 22.08 -12.58 -10.73
C ARG A 86 21.50 -13.18 -12.00
N THR A 87 20.50 -12.50 -12.57
CA THR A 87 19.77 -13.02 -13.73
C THR A 87 20.31 -12.49 -15.04
N GLN A 88 21.17 -11.45 -15.01
CA GLN A 88 21.70 -10.80 -16.22
C GLN A 88 20.58 -10.29 -17.15
N ARG A 89 19.42 -9.96 -16.57
CA ARG A 89 18.26 -9.41 -17.28
C ARG A 89 18.06 -7.95 -16.92
N PRO A 90 17.51 -7.14 -17.85
CA PRO A 90 17.10 -5.78 -17.54
C PRO A 90 16.13 -5.76 -16.35
N VAL A 91 16.42 -4.91 -15.37
CA VAL A 91 15.61 -4.77 -14.15
C VAL A 91 14.20 -4.28 -14.52
N GLY A 92 14.12 -3.33 -15.45
CA GLY A 92 12.84 -2.78 -15.93
C GLY A 92 11.89 -3.84 -16.51
N GLU A 93 12.39 -4.83 -17.24
CA GLU A 93 11.57 -5.93 -17.78
C GLU A 93 11.00 -6.82 -16.66
N THR A 94 11.84 -7.15 -15.69
CA THR A 94 11.44 -8.00 -14.56
C THR A 94 10.36 -7.29 -13.74
N ILE A 95 10.54 -5.99 -13.49
CA ILE A 95 9.55 -5.15 -12.82
C ILE A 95 8.25 -5.10 -13.61
N ALA A 96 8.30 -4.81 -14.92
CA ALA A 96 7.12 -4.69 -15.75
C ALA A 96 6.28 -5.97 -15.80
N GLN A 97 6.92 -7.14 -15.73
CA GLN A 97 6.25 -8.44 -15.70
C GLN A 97 5.56 -8.74 -14.35
N ARG A 98 6.08 -8.21 -13.24
CA ARG A 98 5.67 -8.58 -11.88
C ARG A 98 4.78 -7.53 -11.21
N PHE A 99 4.96 -6.26 -11.57
CA PHE A 99 4.22 -5.13 -11.04
C PHE A 99 2.69 -5.26 -11.19
N PRO A 100 2.12 -5.73 -12.32
CA PRO A 100 0.67 -5.86 -12.47
C PRO A 100 0.05 -6.79 -11.41
N SER A 101 0.75 -7.84 -11.00
CA SER A 101 0.26 -8.78 -9.99
C SER A 101 0.13 -8.11 -8.62
N THR A 102 1.17 -7.41 -8.20
CA THR A 102 1.21 -6.64 -6.95
C THR A 102 0.14 -5.55 -6.93
N LEU A 103 0.02 -4.80 -8.03
CA LEU A 103 -0.96 -3.72 -8.13
C LEU A 103 -2.40 -4.28 -8.09
N THR A 104 -2.65 -5.38 -8.78
CA THR A 104 -3.98 -6.05 -8.78
C THR A 104 -4.36 -6.47 -7.37
N LEU A 105 -3.46 -7.11 -6.62
CA LEU A 105 -3.72 -7.48 -5.23
C LEU A 105 -4.02 -6.27 -4.34
N ALA A 106 -3.18 -5.24 -4.41
CA ALA A 106 -3.36 -4.04 -3.59
C ALA A 106 -4.70 -3.36 -3.86
N VAL A 107 -5.08 -3.21 -5.14
CA VAL A 107 -6.34 -2.58 -5.55
C VAL A 107 -7.54 -3.44 -5.13
N LEU A 108 -7.53 -4.75 -5.38
CA LEU A 108 -8.63 -5.63 -4.98
C LEU A 108 -8.80 -5.68 -3.46
N ALA A 109 -7.70 -5.78 -2.71
CA ALA A 109 -7.73 -5.73 -1.25
C ALA A 109 -8.29 -4.40 -0.74
N PHE A 110 -7.92 -3.29 -1.37
CA PHE A 110 -8.46 -1.97 -1.04
C PHE A 110 -9.96 -1.86 -1.33
N VAL A 111 -10.43 -2.34 -2.48
CA VAL A 111 -11.86 -2.35 -2.82
C VAL A 111 -12.64 -3.16 -1.79
N VAL A 112 -12.18 -4.38 -1.47
CA VAL A 112 -12.83 -5.23 -0.45
C VAL A 112 -12.81 -4.56 0.92
N THR A 113 -11.70 -3.89 1.28
CA THR A 113 -11.59 -3.10 2.51
C THR A 113 -12.68 -2.04 2.57
N VAL A 114 -12.79 -1.16 1.57
CA VAL A 114 -13.75 -0.05 1.59
C VAL A 114 -15.19 -0.55 1.56
N VAL A 115 -15.48 -1.52 0.69
CA VAL A 115 -16.82 -2.10 0.53
C VAL A 115 -17.28 -2.82 1.80
N GLY A 116 -16.38 -3.49 2.52
CA GLY A 116 -16.71 -4.16 3.78
C GLY A 116 -16.74 -3.20 4.98
N ALA A 117 -15.81 -2.25 5.05
CA ALA A 117 -15.66 -1.39 6.22
C ALA A 117 -16.84 -0.44 6.42
N LEU A 118 -17.38 0.14 5.35
CA LEU A 118 -18.52 1.05 5.41
C LEU A 118 -19.77 0.41 6.04
N PRO A 119 -20.29 -0.74 5.54
CA PRO A 119 -21.47 -1.36 6.14
C PRO A 119 -21.20 -1.87 7.55
N ILE A 120 -20.03 -2.45 7.83
CA ILE A 120 -19.68 -2.93 9.18
C ILE A 120 -19.65 -1.77 10.18
N GLY A 121 -18.94 -0.69 9.87
CA GLY A 121 -18.82 0.46 10.76
C GLY A 121 -20.16 1.19 10.97
N VAL A 122 -20.95 1.38 9.91
CA VAL A 122 -22.28 1.98 10.02
C VAL A 122 -23.24 1.10 10.83
N ALA A 123 -23.25 -0.21 10.58
CA ALA A 123 -24.09 -1.14 11.32
C ALA A 123 -23.71 -1.19 12.80
N ALA A 124 -22.40 -1.17 13.11
CA ALA A 124 -21.89 -1.13 14.49
C ALA A 124 -22.37 0.14 15.22
N ALA A 125 -22.21 1.32 14.60
CA ALA A 125 -22.63 2.60 15.18
C ALA A 125 -24.14 2.69 15.41
N ILE A 126 -24.96 2.24 14.44
CA ILE A 126 -26.42 2.24 14.58
C ILE A 126 -26.87 1.27 15.67
N SER A 127 -26.28 0.07 15.72
CA SER A 127 -26.64 -0.96 16.70
C SER A 127 -26.35 -0.52 18.12
N ALA A 128 -25.21 0.14 18.33
CA ALA A 128 -24.82 0.68 19.62
C ALA A 128 -25.74 1.81 20.12
N ARG A 129 -26.47 2.50 19.23
CA ARG A 129 -27.44 3.56 19.60
C ARG A 129 -28.80 3.01 20.04
N SER A 130 -29.06 1.71 19.87
CA SER A 130 -30.39 1.09 20.02
C SER A 130 -30.66 0.49 21.43
N GLY A 131 -29.96 0.90 22.48
CA GLY A 131 -30.25 0.47 23.86
C GLY A 131 -29.55 -0.80 24.36
N ARG A 132 -28.85 -1.56 23.50
CA ARG A 132 -28.08 -2.79 23.87
C ARG A 132 -26.60 -2.49 24.21
N HIS A 133 -26.40 -1.42 24.98
CA HIS A 133 -25.22 -0.53 24.96
C HIS A 133 -23.83 -1.10 25.30
N GLY A 134 -23.69 -2.27 25.91
CA GLY A 134 -22.37 -2.73 26.39
C GLY A 134 -21.78 -3.90 25.60
N VAL A 135 -22.55 -4.98 25.48
CA VAL A 135 -22.01 -6.29 25.07
C VAL A 135 -21.82 -6.37 23.56
N VAL A 136 -22.79 -5.90 22.77
CA VAL A 136 -22.70 -5.96 21.29
C VAL A 136 -21.57 -5.07 20.79
N ASP A 137 -21.45 -3.86 21.32
CA ASP A 137 -20.39 -2.93 20.96
C ASP A 137 -19.02 -3.42 21.45
N GLY A 138 -18.95 -3.98 22.67
CA GLY A 138 -17.75 -4.61 23.20
C GLY A 138 -17.29 -5.81 22.37
N VAL A 139 -18.21 -6.67 21.91
CA VAL A 139 -17.89 -7.82 21.04
C VAL A 139 -17.41 -7.35 19.67
N VAL A 140 -18.12 -6.42 19.02
CA VAL A 140 -17.70 -5.89 17.72
C VAL A 140 -16.32 -5.24 17.84
N SER A 141 -16.13 -4.36 18.82
CA SER A 141 -14.84 -3.71 19.08
C SER A 141 -13.72 -4.71 19.35
N SER A 142 -14.01 -5.78 20.10
CA SER A 142 -13.04 -6.85 20.39
C SER A 142 -12.66 -7.65 19.14
N VAL A 143 -13.64 -8.02 18.32
CA VAL A 143 -13.40 -8.74 17.06
C VAL A 143 -12.59 -7.89 16.08
N LEU A 144 -12.96 -6.61 15.90
CA LEU A 144 -12.22 -5.68 15.05
C LEU A 144 -10.80 -5.47 15.59
N GLY A 145 -10.65 -5.29 16.90
CA GLY A 145 -9.34 -5.15 17.56
C GLY A 145 -8.45 -6.37 17.38
N MET A 146 -9.02 -7.58 17.48
CA MET A 146 -8.31 -8.83 17.25
C MET A 146 -7.84 -8.95 15.80
N LEU A 147 -8.69 -8.63 14.82
CA LEU A 147 -8.32 -8.66 13.39
C LEU A 147 -7.18 -7.68 13.06
N ILE A 148 -7.16 -6.52 13.71
CA ILE A 148 -6.07 -5.54 13.55
C ILE A 148 -4.76 -6.04 14.15
N ALA A 149 -4.84 -6.79 15.26
CA ALA A 149 -3.66 -7.28 15.97
C ALA A 149 -2.96 -8.46 15.29
N ILE A 150 -3.67 -9.22 14.43
CA ILE A 150 -3.11 -10.37 13.74
C ILE A 150 -2.24 -9.88 12.56
N PRO A 151 -0.94 -10.22 12.51
CA PRO A 151 -0.11 -9.93 11.35
C PRO A 151 -0.65 -10.58 10.08
N SER A 152 -0.60 -9.88 8.95
CA SER A 152 -1.15 -10.37 7.67
C SER A 152 -0.56 -11.70 7.21
N PHE A 153 0.74 -11.94 7.43
CA PHE A 153 1.36 -13.22 7.09
C PHE A 153 0.84 -14.38 7.95
N LEU A 154 0.54 -14.14 9.23
CA LEU A 154 0.00 -15.15 10.12
C LEU A 154 -1.45 -15.46 9.74
N LEU A 155 -2.21 -14.41 9.40
CA LEU A 155 -3.54 -14.55 8.85
C LEU A 155 -3.52 -15.36 7.54
N ALA A 156 -2.54 -15.12 6.65
CA ALA A 156 -2.35 -15.86 5.41
C ALA A 156 -2.21 -17.37 5.66
N VAL A 157 -1.31 -17.74 6.58
CA VAL A 157 -1.06 -19.14 6.96
C VAL A 157 -2.33 -19.77 7.56
N GLY A 158 -3.03 -19.06 8.44
CA GLY A 158 -4.30 -19.52 9.00
C GLY A 158 -5.39 -19.72 7.94
N MET A 159 -5.50 -18.80 6.98
CA MET A 159 -6.44 -18.89 5.88
C MET A 159 -6.17 -20.13 5.01
N ILE A 160 -4.91 -20.41 4.68
CA ILE A 160 -4.51 -21.63 3.97
C ILE A 160 -4.89 -22.89 4.76
N ALA A 161 -4.54 -22.93 6.05
CA ALA A 161 -4.80 -24.10 6.90
C ALA A 161 -6.30 -24.44 6.97
N VAL A 162 -7.16 -23.43 7.06
CA VAL A 162 -8.62 -23.63 7.16
C VAL A 162 -9.23 -23.88 5.78
N PHE A 163 -9.09 -22.96 4.83
CA PHE A 163 -9.86 -22.98 3.59
C PHE A 163 -9.27 -23.89 2.52
N SER A 164 -7.95 -24.06 2.49
CA SER A 164 -7.29 -24.89 1.49
C SER A 164 -7.02 -26.29 2.00
N VAL A 165 -6.43 -26.44 3.19
CA VAL A 165 -6.00 -27.75 3.69
C VAL A 165 -7.16 -28.50 4.36
N SER A 166 -7.89 -27.84 5.27
CA SER A 166 -8.95 -28.51 6.05
C SER A 166 -10.25 -28.66 5.27
N LEU A 167 -10.68 -27.61 4.56
CA LEU A 167 -11.94 -27.59 3.82
C LEU A 167 -11.80 -27.93 2.34
N GLY A 168 -10.61 -27.82 1.75
CA GLY A 168 -10.38 -28.10 0.33
C GLY A 168 -11.16 -27.19 -0.63
N LEU A 169 -11.59 -26.00 -0.19
CA LEU A 169 -12.49 -25.12 -0.96
C LEU A 169 -11.74 -24.22 -1.93
N LEU A 170 -10.53 -23.80 -1.58
CA LEU A 170 -9.76 -22.80 -2.31
C LEU A 170 -8.31 -23.26 -2.50
N PRO A 171 -7.67 -22.92 -3.63
CA PRO A 171 -6.29 -23.30 -3.90
C PRO A 171 -5.33 -22.64 -2.90
N VAL A 172 -4.23 -23.34 -2.59
CA VAL A 172 -3.20 -22.86 -1.65
C VAL A 172 -2.36 -21.73 -2.26
N ALA A 173 -2.09 -21.83 -3.56
CA ALA A 173 -1.17 -20.94 -4.26
C ALA A 173 -1.51 -20.91 -5.76
N GLY A 174 -1.12 -19.84 -6.44
CA GLY A 174 -1.27 -19.72 -7.89
C GLY A 174 -1.58 -18.29 -8.35
N TRP A 175 -1.65 -18.12 -9.67
CA TRP A 175 -1.96 -16.84 -10.32
C TRP A 175 -2.72 -17.08 -11.63
N GLY A 176 -3.58 -16.14 -12.01
CA GLY A 176 -4.34 -16.19 -13.27
C GLY A 176 -5.83 -16.52 -13.08
N ASP A 177 -6.17 -17.52 -12.27
CA ASP A 177 -7.57 -17.82 -11.98
C ASP A 177 -8.14 -16.96 -10.83
N PRO A 178 -9.41 -16.52 -10.91
CA PRO A 178 -10.05 -15.74 -9.85
C PRO A 178 -10.04 -16.41 -8.47
N GLN A 179 -10.05 -17.75 -8.42
CA GLN A 179 -10.00 -18.51 -7.17
C GLN A 179 -8.68 -18.32 -6.42
N HIS A 180 -7.56 -18.13 -7.13
CA HIS A 180 -6.26 -17.86 -6.52
C HIS A 180 -6.20 -16.50 -5.84
N LEU A 181 -7.10 -15.57 -6.20
CA LEU A 181 -7.10 -14.21 -5.64
C LEU A 181 -7.91 -14.10 -4.35
N VAL A 182 -8.82 -15.05 -4.07
CA VAL A 182 -9.76 -14.93 -2.94
C VAL A 182 -9.02 -14.87 -1.60
N LEU A 183 -8.19 -15.85 -1.28
CA LEU A 183 -7.48 -15.91 0.00
C LEU A 183 -6.46 -14.77 0.18
N PRO A 184 -5.60 -14.45 -0.81
CA PRO A 184 -4.68 -13.33 -0.71
C PRO A 184 -5.38 -11.99 -0.50
N VAL A 185 -6.46 -11.73 -1.25
CA VAL A 185 -7.21 -10.47 -1.15
C VAL A 185 -7.89 -10.34 0.21
N LEU A 186 -8.52 -11.41 0.70
CA LEU A 186 -9.14 -11.39 2.03
C LEU A 186 -8.10 -11.22 3.14
N THR A 187 -6.96 -11.89 3.03
CA THR A 187 -5.84 -11.77 3.98
C THR A 187 -5.35 -10.32 4.07
N LEU A 188 -5.18 -9.66 2.92
CA LEU A 188 -4.75 -8.26 2.87
C LEU A 188 -5.85 -7.30 3.32
N ALA A 189 -7.12 -7.62 3.07
CA ALA A 189 -8.23 -6.72 3.33
C ALA A 189 -8.71 -6.75 4.79
N LEU A 190 -8.69 -7.90 5.48
CA LEU A 190 -9.38 -8.05 6.78
C LEU A 190 -8.89 -7.08 7.87
N GLY A 191 -7.57 -6.95 8.06
CA GLY A 191 -6.99 -6.03 9.05
C GLY A 191 -7.34 -4.57 8.74
N PRO A 192 -7.01 -4.05 7.54
CA PRO A 192 -7.39 -2.69 7.13
C PRO A 192 -8.89 -2.44 7.10
N MET A 193 -9.71 -3.44 6.74
CA MET A 193 -11.16 -3.36 6.77
C MET A 193 -11.65 -3.16 8.21
N ALA A 194 -11.11 -3.92 9.16
CA ALA A 194 -11.46 -3.78 10.56
C ALA A 194 -11.04 -2.41 11.13
N TYR A 195 -9.85 -1.93 10.74
CA TYR A 195 -9.36 -0.60 11.09
C TYR A 195 -10.27 0.51 10.55
N LEU A 196 -10.60 0.46 9.25
CA LEU A 196 -11.45 1.45 8.61
C LEU A 196 -12.89 1.38 9.16
N ALA A 197 -13.42 0.18 9.41
CA ALA A 197 -14.75 0.00 10.00
C ALA A 197 -14.85 0.66 11.38
N ARG A 198 -13.79 0.56 12.19
CA ARG A 198 -13.72 1.22 13.50
C ARG A 198 -13.73 2.75 13.38
N ILE A 199 -13.03 3.30 12.39
CA ILE A 199 -13.05 4.76 12.15
C ILE A 199 -14.43 5.20 11.66
N VAL A 200 -15.00 4.48 10.69
CA VAL A 200 -16.37 4.70 10.21
C VAL A 200 -17.37 4.67 11.36
N GLN A 201 -17.22 3.73 12.30
CA GLN A 201 -18.07 3.63 13.47
C GLN A 201 -17.99 4.89 14.34
N VAL A 202 -16.78 5.36 14.68
CA VAL A 202 -16.56 6.57 15.52
C VAL A 202 -17.09 7.84 14.84
N GLU A 203 -16.81 8.01 13.55
CA GLU A 203 -17.31 9.14 12.77
C GLU A 203 -18.83 9.12 12.65
N MET A 204 -19.42 7.94 12.45
CA MET A 204 -20.86 7.78 12.39
C MET A 204 -21.53 8.15 13.71
N PHE A 205 -20.96 7.79 14.87
CA PHE A 205 -21.48 8.25 16.16
C PHE A 205 -21.51 9.78 16.27
N THR A 206 -20.39 10.43 15.95
CA THR A 206 -20.25 11.89 15.97
C THR A 206 -21.28 12.56 15.05
N VAL A 207 -21.47 12.02 13.86
CA VAL A 207 -22.48 12.46 12.89
C VAL A 207 -23.89 12.29 13.45
N LEU A 208 -24.22 11.14 14.04
CA LEU A 208 -25.56 10.83 14.53
C LEU A 208 -26.00 11.70 15.73
N ASP A 209 -25.05 12.26 16.48
CA ASP A 209 -25.26 13.13 17.63
C ASP A 209 -25.25 14.63 17.28
N SER A 210 -24.97 14.97 16.02
CA SER A 210 -24.99 16.35 15.56
C SER A 210 -26.41 16.97 15.51
N THR A 211 -26.49 18.29 15.71
CA THR A 211 -27.76 19.05 15.70
C THR A 211 -28.50 18.99 14.36
N TYR A 212 -27.77 18.90 13.24
CA TYR A 212 -28.40 18.80 11.91
C TYR A 212 -29.10 17.44 11.72
N MET A 213 -28.62 16.37 12.36
CA MET A 213 -29.28 15.07 12.33
C MET A 213 -30.58 15.06 13.13
N THR A 214 -30.65 15.81 14.23
CA THR A 214 -31.91 16.03 14.96
C THR A 214 -32.95 16.71 14.06
N THR A 215 -32.51 17.70 13.28
CA THR A 215 -33.37 18.40 12.29
C THR A 215 -33.74 17.48 11.12
N ALA A 216 -32.84 16.61 10.67
CA ALA A 216 -33.14 15.64 9.61
C ALA A 216 -34.21 14.61 10.05
N ARG A 217 -34.18 14.18 11.31
CA ARG A 217 -35.19 13.26 11.88
C ARG A 217 -36.58 13.89 11.99
N SER A 218 -36.69 15.21 12.19
CA SER A 218 -37.99 15.89 12.25
C SER A 218 -38.74 15.92 10.91
N LYS A 219 -38.05 15.68 9.78
CA LYS A 219 -38.62 15.65 8.42
C LYS A 219 -39.48 14.41 8.11
N ARG A 220 -39.73 13.52 9.08
CA ARG A 220 -40.52 12.28 8.93
C ARG A 220 -40.05 11.36 7.79
N LEU A 221 -38.77 11.43 7.43
CA LEU A 221 -38.17 10.54 6.44
C LEU A 221 -37.97 9.14 7.05
N PRO A 222 -38.07 8.06 6.25
CA PRO A 222 -37.75 6.73 6.75
C PRO A 222 -36.28 6.65 7.15
N ALA A 223 -35.96 5.87 8.19
CA ALA A 223 -34.62 5.81 8.80
C ALA A 223 -33.50 5.57 7.78
N ARG A 224 -33.74 4.71 6.77
CA ARG A 224 -32.80 4.46 5.66
C ARG A 224 -32.43 5.72 4.87
N LEU A 225 -33.39 6.59 4.58
CA LEU A 225 -33.13 7.85 3.86
C LEU A 225 -32.40 8.85 4.75
N VAL A 226 -32.70 8.86 6.06
CA VAL A 226 -31.98 9.70 7.01
C VAL A 226 -30.49 9.33 7.04
N TYR A 227 -30.17 8.04 7.12
CA TYR A 227 -28.77 7.58 7.10
C TYR A 227 -28.09 7.78 5.75
N LEU A 228 -28.68 7.30 4.66
CA LEU A 228 -28.06 7.36 3.33
C LEU A 228 -27.89 8.80 2.81
N ARG A 229 -28.85 9.70 3.08
CA ARG A 229 -28.84 11.06 2.53
C ARG A 229 -28.16 12.09 3.43
N HIS A 230 -28.23 11.92 4.75
CA HIS A 230 -27.75 12.95 5.70
C HIS A 230 -26.53 12.53 6.52
N ALA A 231 -26.31 11.23 6.76
CA ALA A 231 -25.15 10.76 7.52
C ALA A 231 -24.00 10.29 6.62
N LEU A 232 -24.31 9.46 5.60
CA LEU A 232 -23.32 8.81 4.75
C LEU A 232 -22.35 9.77 4.03
N PRO A 233 -22.79 10.91 3.45
CA PRO A 233 -21.87 11.81 2.73
C PRO A 233 -20.72 12.36 3.59
N ASN A 234 -20.96 12.61 4.88
CA ASN A 234 -19.93 13.13 5.79
C ASN A 234 -18.91 12.03 6.17
N ILE A 235 -19.39 10.79 6.32
CA ILE A 235 -18.55 9.63 6.67
C ILE A 235 -17.66 9.24 5.49
N VAL A 236 -18.17 9.30 4.27
CA VAL A 236 -17.40 8.98 3.06
C VAL A 236 -16.18 9.90 2.96
N THR A 237 -16.34 11.19 3.26
CA THR A 237 -15.24 12.16 3.21
C THR A 237 -14.13 11.84 4.22
N ALA A 238 -14.49 11.53 5.47
CA ALA A 238 -13.53 11.08 6.49
C ALA A 238 -12.86 9.75 6.10
N SER A 239 -13.64 8.82 5.54
CA SER A 239 -13.18 7.50 5.11
C SER A 239 -12.23 7.57 3.92
N LEU A 240 -12.38 8.54 3.02
CA LEU A 240 -11.49 8.72 1.86
C LEU A 240 -10.07 9.07 2.29
N THR A 241 -9.92 9.92 3.31
CA THR A 241 -8.60 10.32 3.82
C THR A 241 -7.84 9.11 4.37
N VAL A 242 -8.52 8.30 5.18
CA VAL A 242 -7.95 7.07 5.76
C VAL A 242 -7.76 6.00 4.71
N GLY A 243 -8.70 5.89 3.76
CA GLY A 243 -8.63 4.96 2.65
C GLY A 243 -7.37 5.17 1.80
N GLY A 244 -6.98 6.42 1.55
CA GLY A 244 -5.74 6.71 0.85
C GLY A 244 -4.49 6.18 1.57
N LEU A 245 -4.41 6.39 2.89
CA LEU A 245 -3.33 5.85 3.71
C LEU A 245 -3.31 4.32 3.68
N ILE A 246 -4.48 3.67 3.73
CA ILE A 246 -4.59 2.21 3.63
C ILE A 246 -4.10 1.72 2.27
N LEU A 247 -4.51 2.35 1.17
CA LEU A 247 -4.10 1.93 -0.17
C LEU A 247 -2.58 2.03 -0.35
N SER A 248 -1.96 3.10 0.15
CA SER A 248 -0.50 3.24 0.17
C SER A 248 0.19 2.21 1.06
N GLY A 249 -0.40 1.84 2.19
CA GLY A 249 0.13 0.78 3.06
C GLY A 249 0.01 -0.61 2.42
N LEU A 250 -1.06 -0.85 1.66
CA LEU A 250 -1.33 -2.13 1.03
C LEU A 250 -0.28 -2.52 0.00
N THR A 251 0.27 -1.56 -0.75
CA THR A 251 1.34 -1.84 -1.73
C THR A 251 2.60 -2.40 -1.07
N ALA A 252 2.88 -2.05 0.19
CA ALA A 252 3.99 -2.63 0.95
C ALA A 252 3.57 -3.96 1.62
N ALA A 253 2.32 -4.06 2.08
CA ALA A 253 1.81 -5.25 2.77
C ALA A 253 1.68 -6.48 1.86
N THR A 254 1.58 -6.29 0.54
CA THR A 254 1.50 -7.41 -0.42
C THR A 254 2.74 -8.29 -0.41
N VAL A 255 3.93 -7.76 -0.07
CA VAL A 255 5.21 -8.48 -0.18
C VAL A 255 5.17 -9.85 0.50
N LEU A 256 4.75 -9.90 1.76
CA LEU A 256 4.70 -11.16 2.52
C LEU A 256 3.55 -12.06 2.07
N VAL A 257 2.42 -11.47 1.67
CA VAL A 257 1.26 -12.25 1.21
C VAL A 257 1.57 -12.91 -0.13
N GLU A 258 2.26 -12.21 -1.04
CA GLU A 258 2.75 -12.78 -2.30
C GLU A 258 3.68 -13.98 -2.05
N MET A 259 4.50 -13.95 -1.00
CA MET A 259 5.36 -15.10 -0.62
C MET A 259 4.55 -16.30 -0.19
N VAL A 260 3.59 -16.07 0.70
CA VAL A 260 2.81 -17.17 1.29
C VAL A 260 1.93 -17.85 0.25
N PHE A 261 1.36 -17.10 -0.68
CA PHE A 261 0.48 -17.62 -1.74
C PHE A 261 1.20 -17.88 -3.07
N ALA A 262 2.53 -17.78 -3.11
CA ALA A 262 3.38 -17.93 -4.30
C ALA A 262 2.88 -17.13 -5.52
N ILE A 263 2.54 -15.87 -5.28
CA ILE A 263 2.05 -14.96 -6.33
C ILE A 263 3.25 -14.31 -7.02
N PRO A 264 3.28 -14.29 -8.37
CA PRO A 264 4.38 -13.73 -9.13
C PRO A 264 4.35 -12.20 -9.14
N GLY A 265 4.56 -11.57 -7.98
CA GLY A 265 4.60 -10.13 -7.79
C GLY A 265 5.99 -9.57 -7.47
N LEU A 266 6.06 -8.27 -7.23
CA LEU A 266 7.29 -7.58 -6.86
C LEU A 266 7.81 -7.97 -5.47
N GLY A 267 6.95 -8.46 -4.58
CA GLY A 267 7.36 -8.99 -3.29
C GLY A 267 8.35 -10.14 -3.43
N GLU A 268 8.11 -11.04 -4.37
CA GLU A 268 9.01 -12.16 -4.68
C GLU A 268 10.36 -11.69 -5.17
N VAL A 269 10.32 -10.77 -6.12
CA VAL A 269 11.53 -10.15 -6.67
C VAL A 269 12.31 -9.45 -5.56
N THR A 270 11.62 -8.74 -4.66
CA THR A 270 12.26 -8.01 -3.54
C THR A 270 12.99 -8.98 -2.61
N VAL A 271 12.30 -10.02 -2.13
CA VAL A 271 12.89 -10.98 -1.19
C VAL A 271 14.06 -11.72 -1.83
N ALA A 272 13.92 -12.14 -3.09
CA ALA A 272 14.98 -12.81 -3.83
C ALA A 272 16.19 -11.91 -4.11
N ALA A 273 15.96 -10.63 -4.41
CA ALA A 273 17.01 -9.64 -4.66
C ALA A 273 17.76 -9.29 -3.37
N VAL A 274 17.05 -9.11 -2.26
CA VAL A 274 17.66 -8.86 -0.94
C VAL A 274 18.49 -10.07 -0.49
N GLY A 275 17.93 -11.28 -0.56
CA GLY A 275 18.67 -12.49 -0.19
C GLY A 275 19.86 -12.76 -1.10
N GLY A 276 19.75 -12.39 -2.38
CA GLY A 276 20.81 -12.52 -3.39
C GLY A 276 21.77 -11.35 -3.48
N LYS A 277 21.57 -10.29 -2.68
CA LYS A 277 22.34 -9.03 -2.76
C LYS A 277 22.42 -8.45 -4.18
N ASP A 278 21.32 -8.54 -4.92
CA ASP A 278 21.20 -7.99 -6.27
C ASP A 278 20.79 -6.51 -6.21
N TYR A 279 21.79 -5.63 -6.07
CA TYR A 279 21.53 -4.21 -5.80
C TYR A 279 20.78 -3.48 -6.91
N PRO A 280 21.10 -3.67 -8.22
CA PRO A 280 20.31 -3.05 -9.28
C PRO A 280 18.83 -3.42 -9.18
N MET A 281 18.52 -4.69 -8.89
CA MET A 281 17.15 -5.14 -8.70
C MET A 281 16.50 -4.52 -7.45
N ILE A 282 17.19 -4.48 -6.32
CA ILE A 282 16.69 -3.83 -5.09
C ILE A 282 16.37 -2.36 -5.36
N GLN A 283 17.29 -1.63 -5.99
CA GLN A 283 17.13 -0.21 -6.33
C GLN A 283 15.90 0.01 -7.21
N GLY A 284 15.74 -0.78 -8.27
CA GLY A 284 14.60 -0.66 -9.17
C GLY A 284 13.27 -0.95 -8.48
N VAL A 285 13.18 -2.04 -7.72
CA VAL A 285 11.94 -2.43 -7.04
C VAL A 285 11.54 -1.43 -5.95
N VAL A 286 12.50 -0.97 -5.14
CA VAL A 286 12.25 0.05 -4.10
C VAL A 286 11.79 1.37 -4.74
N LEU A 287 12.43 1.80 -5.83
CA LEU A 287 12.02 3.00 -6.55
C LEU A 287 10.60 2.88 -7.10
N VAL A 288 10.22 1.73 -7.66
CA VAL A 288 8.86 1.50 -8.18
C VAL A 288 7.82 1.45 -7.07
N TYR A 289 8.12 0.82 -5.93
CA TYR A 289 7.23 0.88 -4.76
C TYR A 289 7.03 2.32 -4.28
N ALA A 290 8.13 3.08 -4.15
CA ALA A 290 8.05 4.47 -3.73
C ALA A 290 7.25 5.33 -4.73
N LEU A 291 7.49 5.17 -6.04
CA LEU A 291 6.71 5.84 -7.08
C LEU A 291 5.23 5.49 -7.02
N THR A 292 4.91 4.21 -6.77
CA THR A 292 3.52 3.75 -6.64
C THR A 292 2.85 4.40 -5.43
N VAL A 293 3.51 4.40 -4.27
CA VAL A 293 3.00 5.03 -3.04
C VAL A 293 2.80 6.53 -3.23
N LEU A 294 3.78 7.22 -3.83
CA LEU A 294 3.68 8.65 -4.11
C LEU A 294 2.57 8.95 -5.12
N GLY A 295 2.41 8.11 -6.15
CA GLY A 295 1.35 8.20 -7.14
C GLY A 295 -0.04 8.02 -6.52
N VAL A 296 -0.22 6.99 -5.68
CA VAL A 296 -1.45 6.76 -4.92
C VAL A 296 -1.77 7.97 -4.04
N ASN A 297 -0.79 8.46 -3.28
CA ASN A 297 -0.97 9.64 -2.42
C ASN A 297 -1.33 10.90 -3.21
N LEU A 298 -0.81 11.06 -4.43
CA LEU A 298 -1.19 12.15 -5.30
C LEU A 298 -2.64 12.01 -5.78
N VAL A 299 -3.05 10.81 -6.21
CA VAL A 299 -4.41 10.53 -6.66
C VAL A 299 -5.43 10.77 -5.55
N VAL A 300 -5.16 10.29 -4.33
CA VAL A 300 -6.01 10.49 -3.15
C VAL A 300 -6.19 11.98 -2.88
N ASP A 301 -5.10 12.73 -2.86
CA ASP A 301 -5.15 14.18 -2.65
C ASP A 301 -5.97 14.91 -3.71
N LEU A 302 -5.81 14.55 -4.98
CA LEU A 302 -6.61 15.12 -6.05
C LEU A 302 -8.11 14.82 -5.87
N ILE A 303 -8.46 13.59 -5.44
CA ILE A 303 -9.83 13.22 -5.11
C ILE A 303 -10.35 14.08 -3.95
N LEU A 304 -9.58 14.22 -2.87
CA LEU A 304 -9.97 15.02 -1.70
C LEU A 304 -10.25 16.49 -2.05
N ILE A 305 -9.44 17.11 -2.91
CA ILE A 305 -9.67 18.49 -3.38
C ILE A 305 -11.02 18.62 -4.12
N THR A 306 -11.38 17.61 -4.91
CA THR A 306 -12.63 17.63 -5.68
C THR A 306 -13.86 17.38 -4.82
N VAL A 307 -13.75 16.53 -3.79
CA VAL A 307 -14.85 16.15 -2.90
C VAL A 307 -15.07 17.19 -1.79
N ASP A 308 -14.02 17.71 -1.17
CA ASP A 308 -14.11 18.73 -0.13
C ASP A 308 -13.18 19.93 -0.39
N PRO A 309 -13.70 20.99 -1.06
CA PRO A 309 -12.94 22.20 -1.32
C PRO A 309 -12.48 22.95 -0.06
N ARG A 310 -13.07 22.68 1.13
CA ARG A 310 -12.69 23.34 2.38
C ARG A 310 -11.37 22.84 2.94
N SER A 311 -10.97 21.62 2.60
CA SER A 311 -9.64 21.08 2.92
C SER A 311 -8.51 21.97 2.38
N SER A 312 -8.71 22.61 1.22
CA SER A 312 -7.73 23.54 0.62
C SER A 312 -7.50 24.83 1.41
N ILE A 313 -8.38 25.16 2.35
CA ILE A 313 -8.35 26.40 3.15
C ILE A 313 -7.72 26.15 4.54
N ALA A 314 -7.80 24.92 5.05
CA ALA A 314 -7.36 24.57 6.40
C ALA A 314 -5.82 24.39 6.57
N GLU A 315 -5.07 24.17 5.47
CA GLU A 315 -3.59 24.20 5.49
C GLU A 315 -3.01 25.63 5.27
N GLY A 316 -3.84 26.66 5.44
CA GLY A 316 -3.50 28.09 5.29
C GLY A 316 -2.87 28.69 6.53
#